data_AF-L0DWU4-F1
#
_entry.id   AF-L0DWU4-F1
#
_cell.length_a   1.000
_cell.length_b   1.000
_cell.length_c   1.000
_cell.angle_alpha   90.00
_cell.angle_beta   90.00
_cell.angle_gamma   90.00
#
_symmetry.space_group_name_H-M   'P 1'
#
loop_
_entity.id
_entity.type
_entity.pdbx_description
1 polymer ?
#
loop_
_entity_poly.entity_id
_entity_poly.type
_entity_poly.pdbx_seq_one_letter_code
_entity_poly.pdbx_strand_id
1 'polypeptide(L)'
;MSERKVLRLFPAPQQEQDLEGLYLADAIGPIDASGRAFVYTNFISSLDGRIAVENPRKGRRTAPPAITNPRDWRLFQELAARADALIVSAAFLRQIPDRQLQDKLPVERDPRFQDLHDWRKARDLPPQPALVVLSRSLDPNLAERCSLLERPVYFALGRKADLGNREAVETTGVRILIAGDGEHVEGKPLIDALGREGFRRIYSMAGPRVLHALLKDRVLHRIYLTHFHRLLGGQSFDTLLEGLALDPPAAFIPHTLYYDTLGSDGVGQFFASYDIR
;
A
#
# COMPACT_ATOMS: atom_id res chain seq x y z
N MET A 1 9.46 20.97 19.12
CA MET A 1 8.39 20.47 18.22
C MET A 1 7.32 19.82 19.08
N SER A 2 6.05 20.19 18.89
CA SER A 2 4.92 19.53 19.56
C SER A 2 4.86 18.04 19.20
N GLU A 3 4.34 17.20 20.09
CA GLU A 3 4.19 15.75 19.89
C GLU A 3 3.44 15.36 18.61
N ARG A 4 2.76 16.31 17.96
CA ARG A 4 1.97 16.08 16.74
C ARG A 4 2.54 16.75 15.49
N LYS A 5 3.73 17.37 15.57
CA LYS A 5 4.31 18.12 14.45
C LYS A 5 5.44 17.35 13.76
N VAL A 6 5.66 17.67 12.49
CA VAL A 6 6.83 17.31 11.68
C VAL A 6 7.39 18.56 11.01
N LEU A 7 8.67 18.58 10.66
CA LEU A 7 9.30 19.69 9.95
C LEU A 7 9.33 19.39 8.46
N ARG A 8 8.62 20.17 7.63
CA ARG A 8 8.79 20.12 6.18
C ARG A 8 10.19 20.60 5.81
N LEU A 9 10.94 19.76 5.12
CA LEU A 9 12.25 20.08 4.52
C LEU A 9 12.13 20.32 3.01
N PHE A 10 11.19 19.65 2.35
CA PHE A 10 10.86 19.85 0.94
C PHE A 10 9.33 19.77 0.70
N PRO A 11 8.76 20.64 -0.14
CA PRO A 11 9.40 21.81 -0.76
C PRO A 11 9.71 22.92 0.26
N ALA A 12 10.59 23.85 -0.13
CA ALA A 12 10.86 25.06 0.65
C ALA A 12 9.60 25.98 0.70
N PRO A 13 9.46 26.84 1.73
CA PRO A 13 10.36 27.00 2.87
C PRO A 13 10.18 25.89 3.91
N GLN A 14 11.17 25.75 4.79
CA GLN A 14 11.07 24.86 5.95
C GLN A 14 9.96 25.35 6.89
N GLN A 15 9.10 24.44 7.33
CA GLN A 15 7.93 24.81 8.12
C GLN A 15 7.43 23.63 8.95
N GLU A 16 7.05 23.87 10.20
CA GLU A 16 6.33 22.86 10.99
C GLU A 16 4.93 22.60 10.38
N GLN A 17 4.58 21.33 10.28
CA GLN A 17 3.29 20.84 9.79
C GLN A 17 2.69 19.87 10.82
N ASP A 18 1.38 19.77 10.86
CA ASP A 18 0.72 18.69 11.61
C ASP A 18 1.00 17.34 10.94
N LEU A 19 1.29 16.32 11.75
CA LEU A 19 1.39 14.94 11.29
C LEU A 19 0.02 14.42 10.83
N GLU A 20 -1.01 14.72 11.62
CA GLU A 20 -2.39 14.37 11.30
C GLU A 20 -2.91 15.23 10.15
N GLY A 21 -3.37 14.59 9.10
CA GLY A 21 -3.83 15.23 7.86
C GLY A 21 -2.71 15.52 6.87
N LEU A 22 -1.45 15.18 7.19
CA LEU A 22 -0.29 15.46 6.34
C LEU A 22 -0.44 14.85 4.94
N TYR A 23 -0.83 13.57 4.87
CA TYR A 23 -1.03 12.89 3.59
C TYR A 23 -2.46 13.08 3.06
N LEU A 24 -3.43 13.42 3.91
CA LEU A 24 -4.75 13.85 3.46
C LEU A 24 -4.74 15.19 2.71
N ALA A 25 -3.78 16.06 2.99
CA ALA A 25 -3.58 17.32 2.28
C ALA A 25 -2.91 17.14 0.90
N ASP A 26 -2.26 16.00 0.67
CA ASP A 26 -1.52 15.75 -0.57
C ASP A 26 -2.47 15.58 -1.78
N ALA A 27 -2.00 15.98 -2.96
CA ALA A 27 -2.74 15.87 -4.21
C ALA A 27 -2.57 14.47 -4.81
N ILE A 28 -3.47 13.55 -4.44
CA ILE A 28 -3.66 12.25 -5.12
C ILE A 28 -5.03 12.27 -5.80
N GLY A 29 -5.06 12.34 -7.11
CA GLY A 29 -6.28 12.38 -7.92
C GLY A 29 -6.02 11.89 -9.34
N PRO A 30 -7.06 11.76 -10.19
CA PRO A 30 -6.90 11.31 -11.56
C PRO A 30 -5.83 12.12 -12.30
N ILE A 31 -5.00 11.45 -13.11
CA ILE A 31 -3.81 12.07 -13.71
C ILE A 31 -4.16 13.04 -14.83
N ASP A 32 -5.33 12.85 -15.44
CA ASP A 32 -5.79 13.63 -16.58
C ASP A 32 -7.33 13.68 -16.61
N ALA A 33 -7.86 14.50 -17.52
CA ALA A 33 -9.30 14.66 -17.74
C ALA A 33 -10.00 13.38 -18.24
N SER A 34 -9.25 12.37 -18.72
CA SER A 34 -9.82 11.06 -19.06
C SER A 34 -10.14 10.22 -17.81
N GLY A 35 -9.72 10.69 -16.64
CA GLY A 35 -9.89 10.01 -15.38
C GLY A 35 -8.87 8.90 -15.18
N ARG A 36 -7.72 8.90 -15.85
CA ARG A 36 -6.75 7.81 -15.68
C ARG A 36 -6.32 7.66 -14.22
N ALA A 37 -6.29 6.41 -13.75
CA ALA A 37 -6.08 6.11 -12.34
C ALA A 37 -4.68 6.49 -11.89
N PHE A 38 -4.59 7.20 -10.76
CA PHE A 38 -3.34 7.49 -10.07
C PHE A 38 -3.00 6.34 -9.14
N VAL A 39 -1.81 5.79 -9.33
CA VAL A 39 -1.32 4.60 -8.62
C VAL A 39 -0.17 4.99 -7.73
N TYR A 40 -0.28 4.68 -6.44
CA TYR A 40 0.74 4.98 -5.45
C TYR A 40 0.97 3.80 -4.53
N THR A 41 2.09 3.83 -3.82
CA THR A 41 2.48 2.79 -2.87
C THR A 41 3.23 3.43 -1.71
N ASN A 42 3.39 2.68 -0.62
CA ASN A 42 4.28 3.10 0.45
C ASN A 42 5.18 1.97 0.89
N PHE A 43 6.33 2.35 1.44
CA PHE A 43 7.25 1.45 2.12
C PHE A 43 7.79 2.12 3.38
N ILE A 44 8.25 1.28 4.28
CA ILE A 44 9.13 1.65 5.39
C ILE A 44 10.51 1.08 5.12
N SER A 45 11.56 1.77 5.51
CA SER A 45 12.93 1.27 5.34
C SER A 45 13.86 1.77 6.42
N SER A 46 14.86 0.96 6.76
CA SER A 46 16.03 1.38 7.53
C SER A 46 17.02 2.19 6.67
N LEU A 47 18.04 2.81 7.28
CA LEU A 47 19.11 3.53 6.57
C LEU A 47 19.84 2.65 5.55
N ASP A 48 19.97 1.37 5.88
CA ASP A 48 20.60 0.37 5.04
C ASP A 48 19.61 -0.33 4.08
N GLY A 49 18.36 0.13 3.99
CA GLY A 49 17.45 -0.28 2.91
C GLY A 49 16.61 -1.55 3.21
N ARG A 50 16.54 -1.99 4.47
CA ARG A 50 15.80 -3.20 4.86
C ARG A 50 14.35 -2.80 5.11
N ILE A 51 13.43 -3.50 4.45
CA ILE A 51 11.99 -3.32 4.65
C ILE A 51 11.39 -4.47 5.48
N ALA A 52 12.05 -5.63 5.44
CA ALA A 52 11.70 -6.81 6.21
C ALA A 52 12.97 -7.58 6.53
N VAL A 53 12.99 -8.23 7.69
CA VAL A 53 14.07 -9.13 8.13
C VAL A 53 13.47 -10.42 8.66
N GLU A 54 14.26 -11.48 8.71
CA GLU A 54 13.84 -12.76 9.29
C GLU A 54 13.23 -12.57 10.68
N ASN A 55 11.99 -13.03 10.86
CA ASN A 55 11.32 -13.00 12.14
C ASN A 55 11.50 -14.35 12.84
N PRO A 56 12.31 -14.44 13.90
CA PRO A 56 12.63 -15.73 14.53
C PRO A 56 11.41 -16.42 15.14
N ARG A 57 10.33 -15.68 15.44
CA ARG A 57 9.08 -16.25 15.98
C ARG A 57 8.11 -16.71 14.90
N LYS A 58 8.16 -16.09 13.71
CA LYS A 58 7.22 -16.36 12.61
C LYS A 58 7.84 -17.22 11.51
N GLY A 59 9.15 -17.46 11.53
CA GLY A 59 9.88 -18.24 10.52
C GLY A 59 9.78 -17.65 9.11
N ARG A 60 9.63 -16.32 9.01
CA ARG A 60 9.51 -15.59 7.74
C ARG A 60 9.93 -14.15 7.91
N ARG A 61 10.24 -13.49 6.79
CA ARG A 61 10.58 -12.07 6.78
C ARG A 61 9.34 -11.19 7.05
N THR A 62 9.47 -10.25 7.99
CA THR A 62 8.45 -9.23 8.30
C THR A 62 9.09 -7.89 8.59
N ALA A 63 8.33 -6.80 8.49
CA ALA A 63 8.76 -5.51 9.02
C ALA A 63 9.16 -5.66 10.51
N PRO A 64 10.41 -5.36 10.88
CA PRO A 64 10.85 -5.48 12.26
C PRO A 64 10.30 -4.33 13.11
N PRO A 65 10.01 -4.56 14.40
CA PRO A 65 9.52 -3.51 15.31
C PRO A 65 10.39 -2.24 15.34
N ALA A 66 11.69 -2.38 15.08
CA ALA A 66 12.65 -1.29 15.04
C ALA A 66 12.37 -0.23 13.95
N ILE A 67 11.61 -0.55 12.91
CA ILE A 67 11.24 0.38 11.82
C ILE A 67 9.72 0.49 11.66
N THR A 68 9.01 0.41 12.78
CA THR A 68 7.56 0.64 12.83
C THR A 68 7.24 1.53 14.02
N ASN A 69 6.32 2.47 13.88
CA ASN A 69 5.84 3.27 15.00
C ASN A 69 4.42 3.81 14.76
N PRO A 70 3.74 4.33 15.80
CA PRO A 70 2.38 4.86 15.66
C PRO A 70 2.25 6.05 14.69
N ARG A 71 3.32 6.80 14.46
CA ARG A 71 3.32 8.01 13.61
C ARG A 71 3.33 7.65 12.13
N ASP A 72 4.19 6.71 11.75
CA ASP A 72 4.16 6.07 10.43
C ASP A 72 2.84 5.34 10.21
N TRP A 73 2.35 4.63 11.23
CA TRP A 73 1.05 3.95 11.15
C TRP A 73 -0.10 4.93 10.89
N ARG A 74 -0.10 6.10 11.52
CA ARG A 74 -1.07 7.16 11.24
C ARG A 74 -1.03 7.59 9.77
N LEU A 75 0.15 7.81 9.21
CA LEU A 75 0.31 8.21 7.81
C LEU A 75 -0.08 7.09 6.83
N PHE A 76 0.21 5.84 7.16
CA PHE A 76 -0.27 4.67 6.42
C PHE A 76 -1.81 4.63 6.33
N GLN A 77 -2.50 4.94 7.43
CA GLN A 77 -3.96 5.03 7.46
C GLN A 77 -4.49 6.16 6.57
N GLU A 78 -3.82 7.31 6.55
CA GLU A 78 -4.18 8.44 5.68
C GLU A 78 -4.05 8.08 4.19
N LEU A 79 -2.99 7.38 3.79
CA LEU A 79 -2.83 6.89 2.41
C LEU A 79 -3.97 5.96 2.00
N ALA A 80 -4.40 5.07 2.89
CA ALA A 80 -5.53 4.19 2.65
C ALA A 80 -6.88 4.94 2.63
N ALA A 81 -7.05 5.94 3.50
CA ALA A 81 -8.25 6.76 3.54
C ALA A 81 -8.47 7.53 2.23
N ARG A 82 -7.41 7.80 1.47
CA ARG A 82 -7.50 8.42 0.13
C ARG A 82 -7.83 7.45 -0.99
N ALA A 83 -7.62 6.16 -0.80
CA ALA A 83 -7.73 5.18 -1.86
C ALA A 83 -9.19 4.91 -2.24
N ASP A 84 -9.42 4.61 -3.50
CA ASP A 84 -10.63 3.94 -3.98
C ASP A 84 -10.48 2.42 -3.84
N ALA A 85 -9.28 1.91 -4.10
CA ALA A 85 -8.95 0.49 -4.04
C ALA A 85 -7.56 0.27 -3.40
N LEU A 86 -7.48 -0.74 -2.53
CA LEU A 86 -6.26 -1.24 -1.91
C LEU A 86 -5.81 -2.52 -2.59
N ILE A 87 -4.59 -2.55 -3.14
CA ILE A 87 -3.98 -3.77 -3.66
C ILE A 87 -3.20 -4.45 -2.53
N VAL A 88 -3.51 -5.72 -2.27
CA VAL A 88 -2.85 -6.59 -1.29
C VAL A 88 -2.52 -7.94 -1.90
N SER A 89 -1.58 -8.67 -1.31
CA SER A 89 -1.35 -10.06 -1.70
C SER A 89 -2.24 -11.02 -0.90
N ALA A 90 -2.70 -12.10 -1.54
CA ALA A 90 -3.35 -13.22 -0.84
C ALA A 90 -2.46 -13.77 0.29
N ALA A 91 -1.13 -13.77 0.08
CA ALA A 91 -0.16 -14.21 1.07
C ALA A 91 -0.16 -13.36 2.34
N PHE A 92 -0.46 -12.05 2.26
CA PHE A 92 -0.62 -11.15 3.40
C PHE A 92 -1.93 -11.46 4.16
N LEU A 93 -3.06 -11.60 3.46
CA LEU A 93 -4.35 -11.87 4.08
C LEU A 93 -4.42 -13.23 4.79
N ARG A 94 -3.71 -14.25 4.28
CA ARG A 94 -3.60 -15.56 4.94
C ARG A 94 -2.89 -15.51 6.30
N GLN A 95 -2.13 -14.46 6.57
CA GLN A 95 -1.41 -14.34 7.86
C GLN A 95 -2.28 -13.74 8.95
N ILE A 96 -3.39 -13.12 8.58
CA ILE A 96 -4.29 -12.45 9.49
C ILE A 96 -5.34 -13.46 9.95
N PRO A 97 -5.54 -13.67 11.26
CA PRO A 97 -6.64 -14.50 11.76
C PRO A 97 -8.00 -13.94 11.37
N ASP A 98 -8.99 -14.80 11.14
CA ASP A 98 -10.31 -14.43 10.57
C ASP A 98 -11.00 -13.31 11.34
N ARG A 99 -11.01 -13.42 12.67
CA ARG A 99 -11.61 -12.44 13.57
C ARG A 99 -10.92 -11.06 13.56
N GLN A 100 -9.77 -10.95 12.90
CA GLN A 100 -8.95 -9.73 12.85
C GLN A 100 -8.81 -9.20 11.42
N LEU A 101 -9.36 -9.85 10.40
CA LEU A 101 -9.11 -9.48 9.00
C LEU A 101 -9.56 -8.04 8.70
N GLN A 102 -10.76 -7.68 9.15
CA GLN A 102 -11.30 -6.33 9.01
C GLN A 102 -10.45 -5.29 9.76
N ASP A 103 -10.00 -5.60 10.97
CA ASP A 103 -9.29 -4.67 11.87
C ASP A 103 -7.81 -4.50 11.52
N LYS A 104 -7.24 -5.40 10.70
CA LYS A 104 -5.85 -5.34 10.24
C LYS A 104 -5.71 -4.70 8.86
N LEU A 105 -6.81 -4.42 8.18
CA LEU A 105 -6.81 -3.59 6.97
C LEU A 105 -6.93 -2.12 7.37
N PRO A 106 -6.27 -1.22 6.63
CA PRO A 106 -6.25 0.18 7.01
C PRO A 106 -7.59 0.88 6.78
N VAL A 107 -7.68 2.11 7.30
CA VAL A 107 -8.95 2.79 7.62
C VAL A 107 -9.66 2.02 8.75
N GLU A 108 -8.92 1.81 9.84
CA GLU A 108 -9.37 1.08 11.03
C GLU A 108 -10.60 1.75 11.66
N ARG A 109 -11.34 0.96 12.44
CA ARG A 109 -12.50 1.40 13.22
C ARG A 109 -12.16 1.90 14.63
N ASP A 110 -10.88 1.89 14.99
CA ASP A 110 -10.43 2.46 16.26
C ASP A 110 -10.82 3.95 16.31
N PRO A 111 -11.46 4.44 17.39
CA PRO A 111 -11.87 5.84 17.54
C PRO A 111 -10.77 6.87 17.22
N ARG A 112 -9.49 6.52 17.39
CA ARG A 112 -8.35 7.40 17.06
C ARG A 112 -8.22 7.73 15.56
N PHE A 113 -8.95 7.04 14.69
CA PHE A 113 -8.98 7.27 13.23
C PHE A 113 -10.36 7.70 12.72
N GLN A 114 -11.27 8.10 13.61
CA GLN A 114 -12.61 8.55 13.20
C GLN A 114 -12.56 9.70 12.20
N ASP A 115 -11.56 10.58 12.32
CA ASP A 115 -11.33 11.69 11.41
C ASP A 115 -11.10 11.25 9.95
N LEU A 116 -10.56 10.05 9.73
CA LEU A 116 -10.37 9.48 8.39
C LEU A 116 -11.70 9.06 7.75
N HIS A 117 -12.62 8.50 8.55
CA HIS A 117 -13.97 8.15 8.10
C HIS A 117 -14.77 9.42 7.78
N ASP A 118 -14.66 10.43 8.63
CA ASP A 118 -15.29 11.74 8.42
C ASP A 118 -14.73 12.42 7.16
N TRP A 119 -13.42 12.33 6.94
CA TRP A 119 -12.76 12.85 5.75
C TRP A 119 -13.25 12.17 4.47
N ARG A 120 -13.44 10.85 4.49
CA ARG A 120 -13.99 10.07 3.36
C ARG A 120 -15.45 10.44 3.10
N LYS A 121 -16.26 10.52 4.16
CA LYS A 121 -17.68 10.90 4.08
C LYS A 121 -17.86 12.30 3.50
N ALA A 122 -17.04 13.27 3.92
CA ALA A 122 -17.08 14.65 3.40
C ALA A 122 -16.72 14.77 1.90
N ARG A 123 -16.24 13.69 1.28
CA ARG A 123 -15.88 13.60 -0.14
C ARG A 123 -16.72 12.57 -0.90
N ASP A 124 -17.84 12.15 -0.32
CA ASP A 124 -18.75 11.16 -0.87
C ASP A 124 -18.06 9.84 -1.27
N LEU A 125 -16.99 9.48 -0.54
CA LEU A 125 -16.31 8.20 -0.72
C LEU A 125 -17.02 7.11 0.09
N PRO A 126 -17.01 5.85 -0.39
CA PRO A 126 -17.45 4.72 0.42
C PRO A 126 -16.70 4.67 1.76
N PRO A 127 -17.30 4.19 2.86
CA PRO A 127 -16.63 4.17 4.18
C PRO A 127 -15.29 3.44 4.18
N GLN A 128 -15.16 2.41 3.33
CA GLN A 128 -13.95 1.61 3.16
C GLN A 128 -13.55 1.58 1.68
N PRO A 129 -12.24 1.62 1.36
CA PRO A 129 -11.78 1.37 -0.01
C PRO A 129 -12.03 -0.10 -0.39
N ALA A 130 -12.26 -0.35 -1.69
CA ALA A 130 -12.35 -1.70 -2.22
C ALA A 130 -11.04 -2.47 -1.98
N LEU A 131 -11.12 -3.79 -1.85
CA LEU A 131 -9.95 -4.65 -1.67
C LEU A 131 -9.66 -5.43 -2.96
N VAL A 132 -8.44 -5.34 -3.45
CA VAL A 132 -7.95 -6.06 -4.62
C VAL A 132 -6.89 -7.05 -4.16
N VAL A 133 -7.23 -8.33 -4.16
CA VAL A 133 -6.40 -9.43 -3.71
C VAL A 133 -5.66 -10.03 -4.89
N LEU A 134 -4.34 -9.83 -4.93
CA LEU A 134 -3.47 -10.47 -5.91
C LEU A 134 -3.24 -11.92 -5.50
N SER A 135 -3.61 -12.85 -6.39
CA SER A 135 -3.42 -14.28 -6.17
C SER A 135 -2.93 -14.98 -7.44
N ARG A 136 -2.31 -16.15 -7.25
CA ARG A 136 -1.89 -17.07 -8.33
C ARG A 136 -2.83 -18.27 -8.48
N SER A 137 -3.80 -18.38 -7.59
CA SER A 137 -4.84 -19.41 -7.59
C SER A 137 -6.10 -18.88 -6.92
N LEU A 138 -7.23 -19.50 -7.24
CA LEU A 138 -8.50 -19.22 -6.60
C LEU A 138 -8.64 -20.11 -5.36
N ASP A 139 -8.63 -19.48 -4.18
CA ASP A 139 -8.76 -20.13 -2.87
C ASP A 139 -10.15 -19.81 -2.30
N PRO A 140 -11.11 -20.76 -2.35
CA PRO A 140 -12.47 -20.55 -1.85
C PRO A 140 -12.53 -20.12 -0.39
N ASN A 141 -11.66 -20.68 0.46
CA ASN A 141 -11.65 -20.34 1.87
C ASN A 141 -11.22 -18.88 2.07
N LEU A 142 -10.20 -18.42 1.32
CA LEU A 142 -9.81 -17.02 1.37
C LEU A 142 -10.91 -16.11 0.80
N ALA A 143 -11.59 -16.52 -0.26
CA ALA A 143 -12.68 -15.76 -0.85
C ALA A 143 -13.86 -15.60 0.12
N GLU A 144 -14.29 -16.68 0.79
CA GLU A 144 -15.34 -16.65 1.81
C GLU A 144 -14.96 -15.74 2.98
N ARG A 145 -13.72 -15.82 3.47
CA ARG A 145 -13.24 -14.90 4.52
C ARG A 145 -13.29 -13.44 4.09
N CYS A 146 -12.98 -13.16 2.82
CA CYS A 146 -13.01 -11.81 2.30
C CYS A 146 -14.43 -11.31 1.99
N SER A 147 -15.38 -12.19 1.65
CA SER A 147 -16.76 -11.79 1.37
C SER A 147 -17.50 -11.26 2.61
N LEU A 148 -17.01 -11.62 3.81
CA LEU A 148 -17.49 -11.08 5.08
C LEU A 148 -17.00 -9.64 5.37
N LEU A 149 -16.09 -9.10 4.56
CA LEU A 149 -15.61 -7.74 4.73
C LEU A 149 -16.67 -6.75 4.27
N GLU A 150 -16.81 -5.64 5.00
CA GLU A 150 -17.75 -4.57 4.69
C GLU A 150 -17.17 -3.61 3.62
N ARG A 151 -16.71 -4.18 2.50
CA ARG A 151 -16.13 -3.48 1.34
C ARG A 151 -16.19 -4.37 0.09
N PRO A 152 -16.24 -3.82 -1.13
CA PRO A 152 -16.12 -4.62 -2.34
C PRO A 152 -14.79 -5.37 -2.40
N VAL A 153 -14.80 -6.63 -2.86
CA VAL A 153 -13.60 -7.47 -2.98
C VAL A 153 -13.43 -7.98 -4.40
N TYR A 154 -12.20 -7.86 -4.91
CA TYR A 154 -11.75 -8.33 -6.21
C TYR A 154 -10.59 -9.28 -6.04
N PHE A 155 -10.60 -10.41 -6.72
CA PHE A 155 -9.45 -11.30 -6.87
C PHE A 155 -8.85 -11.07 -8.25
N ALA A 156 -7.59 -10.62 -8.29
CA ALA A 156 -6.85 -10.42 -9.53
C ALA A 156 -5.81 -11.52 -9.73
N LEU A 157 -5.80 -12.09 -10.93
CA LEU A 157 -4.91 -13.17 -11.34
C LEU A 157 -4.50 -13.05 -12.82
N GLY A 158 -3.40 -13.69 -13.19
CA GLY A 158 -3.02 -13.83 -14.60
C GLY A 158 -3.90 -14.84 -15.34
N ARG A 159 -4.02 -14.71 -16.66
CA ARG A 159 -4.86 -15.56 -17.51
C ARG A 159 -4.52 -17.06 -17.42
N LYS A 160 -3.25 -17.39 -17.15
CA LYS A 160 -2.78 -18.78 -17.02
C LYS A 160 -2.77 -19.28 -15.57
N ALA A 161 -3.29 -18.51 -14.62
CA ALA A 161 -3.45 -18.97 -13.24
C ALA A 161 -4.47 -20.12 -13.17
N ASP A 162 -4.37 -20.94 -12.13
CA ASP A 162 -5.29 -22.04 -11.90
C ASP A 162 -6.71 -21.53 -11.59
N LEU A 163 -7.65 -21.86 -12.47
CA LEU A 163 -9.07 -21.49 -12.39
C LEU A 163 -9.96 -22.63 -11.88
N GLY A 164 -9.41 -23.75 -11.40
CA GLY A 164 -10.19 -24.93 -10.98
C GLY A 164 -11.29 -24.63 -9.96
N ASN A 165 -11.09 -23.61 -9.12
CA ASN A 165 -12.05 -23.17 -8.09
C ASN A 165 -12.86 -21.93 -8.48
N ARG A 166 -12.94 -21.58 -9.78
CA ARG A 166 -13.57 -20.33 -10.22
C ARG A 166 -15.01 -20.20 -9.76
N GLU A 167 -15.84 -21.20 -10.04
CA GLU A 167 -17.25 -21.20 -9.65
C GLU A 167 -17.41 -21.06 -8.13
N ALA A 168 -16.65 -21.84 -7.36
CA ALA A 168 -16.67 -21.79 -5.90
C ALA A 168 -16.25 -20.42 -5.32
N VAL A 169 -15.38 -19.68 -6.00
CA VAL A 169 -15.02 -18.31 -5.60
C VAL A 169 -16.10 -17.33 -6.03
N GLU A 170 -16.63 -17.43 -7.25
CA GLU A 170 -17.68 -16.50 -7.74
C GLU A 170 -18.96 -16.59 -6.90
N THR A 171 -19.32 -17.77 -6.38
CA THR A 171 -20.49 -17.94 -5.50
C THR A 171 -20.35 -17.24 -4.14
N THR A 172 -19.13 -16.88 -3.72
CA THR A 172 -18.93 -16.05 -2.51
C THR A 172 -19.30 -14.59 -2.72
N GLY A 173 -19.57 -14.16 -3.96
CA GLY A 173 -19.90 -12.78 -4.32
C GLY A 173 -18.67 -11.88 -4.56
N VAL A 174 -17.45 -12.40 -4.43
CA VAL A 174 -16.25 -11.66 -4.83
C VAL A 174 -16.14 -11.60 -6.36
N ARG A 175 -15.56 -10.52 -6.88
CA ARG A 175 -15.36 -10.34 -8.33
C ARG A 175 -14.01 -10.89 -8.76
N ILE A 176 -13.93 -11.53 -9.91
CA ILE A 176 -12.67 -12.02 -10.48
C ILE A 176 -12.21 -11.12 -11.62
N LEU A 177 -10.96 -10.67 -11.56
CA LEU A 177 -10.30 -9.88 -12.59
C LEU A 177 -9.14 -10.69 -13.19
N ILE A 178 -9.14 -10.81 -14.53
CA ILE A 178 -7.98 -11.34 -15.25
C ILE A 178 -7.09 -10.16 -15.67
N ALA A 179 -5.87 -10.14 -15.15
CA ALA A 179 -4.97 -9.00 -15.19
C ALA A 179 -3.55 -9.42 -15.62
N GLY A 180 -3.41 -9.88 -16.86
CA GLY A 180 -2.13 -10.33 -17.44
C GLY A 180 -2.31 -11.61 -18.24
N ASP A 181 -1.36 -11.91 -19.14
CA ASP A 181 -1.43 -13.10 -20.00
C ASP A 181 -0.64 -14.29 -19.44
N GLY A 182 0.23 -14.04 -18.46
CA GLY A 182 0.97 -15.07 -17.74
C GLY A 182 0.21 -15.72 -16.58
N GLU A 183 0.96 -16.42 -15.72
CA GLU A 183 0.46 -16.97 -14.45
C GLU A 183 0.31 -15.89 -13.36
N HIS A 184 1.06 -14.80 -13.50
CA HIS A 184 1.11 -13.71 -12.54
C HIS A 184 0.32 -12.51 -13.05
N VAL A 185 -0.12 -11.67 -12.12
CA VAL A 185 -0.68 -10.37 -12.45
C VAL A 185 0.41 -9.46 -13.02
N GLU A 186 0.06 -8.74 -14.09
CA GLU A 186 0.89 -7.72 -14.73
C GLU A 186 0.36 -6.33 -14.35
N GLY A 187 1.26 -5.35 -14.22
CA GLY A 187 0.96 -4.03 -13.68
C GLY A 187 -0.06 -3.29 -14.53
N LYS A 188 0.21 -3.11 -15.82
CA LYS A 188 -0.69 -2.36 -16.71
C LYS A 188 -2.05 -3.02 -16.89
N PRO A 189 -2.15 -4.32 -17.20
CA PRO A 189 -3.44 -5.02 -17.26
C PRO A 189 -4.27 -4.90 -15.98
N LEU A 190 -3.63 -4.97 -14.80
CA LEU A 190 -4.31 -4.78 -13.51
C LEU A 190 -4.90 -3.37 -13.37
N ILE A 191 -4.07 -2.35 -13.57
CA ILE A 191 -4.50 -0.96 -13.40
C ILE A 191 -5.57 -0.58 -14.43
N ASP A 192 -5.44 -1.04 -15.67
CA ASP A 192 -6.45 -0.83 -16.71
C ASP A 192 -7.79 -1.52 -16.35
N ALA A 193 -7.75 -2.75 -15.79
CA ALA A 193 -8.96 -3.43 -15.31
C ALA A 193 -9.63 -2.69 -14.14
N LEU A 194 -8.86 -2.23 -13.16
CA LEU A 194 -9.37 -1.45 -12.03
C LEU A 194 -9.92 -0.08 -12.46
N GLY A 195 -9.31 0.55 -13.47
CA GLY A 195 -9.82 1.79 -14.05
C GLY A 195 -11.17 1.60 -14.74
N ARG A 196 -11.43 0.44 -15.36
CA ARG A 196 -12.74 0.10 -15.95
C ARG A 196 -13.83 -0.11 -14.89
N GLU A 197 -13.46 -0.61 -13.70
CA GLU A 197 -14.36 -0.66 -12.53
C GLU A 197 -14.61 0.74 -11.92
N GLY A 198 -13.95 1.79 -12.45
CA GLY A 198 -14.14 3.17 -12.03
C GLY A 198 -13.19 3.63 -10.93
N PHE A 199 -12.22 2.81 -10.51
CA PHE A 199 -11.25 3.21 -9.50
C PHE A 199 -10.23 4.20 -10.05
N ARG A 200 -10.01 5.31 -9.33
CA ARG A 200 -9.17 6.44 -9.80
C ARG A 200 -7.96 6.68 -8.91
N ARG A 201 -7.99 6.23 -7.65
CA ARG A 201 -6.91 6.31 -6.67
C ARG A 201 -6.62 4.89 -6.19
N ILE A 202 -5.55 4.31 -6.71
CA ILE A 202 -5.20 2.91 -6.46
C ILE A 202 -3.96 2.88 -5.58
N TYR A 203 -4.10 2.30 -4.39
CA TYR A 203 -3.02 2.21 -3.43
C TYR A 203 -2.50 0.77 -3.33
N SER A 204 -1.26 0.55 -3.72
CA SER A 204 -0.59 -0.73 -3.55
C SER A 204 0.12 -0.81 -2.19
N MET A 205 -0.39 -1.71 -1.34
CA MET A 205 0.24 -2.12 -0.08
C MET A 205 1.02 -3.43 -0.25
N ALA A 206 1.21 -3.87 -1.49
CA ALA A 206 1.83 -5.14 -1.80
C ALA A 206 3.36 -5.04 -1.85
N GLY A 207 4.02 -6.20 -1.79
CA GLY A 207 5.46 -6.30 -1.60
C GLY A 207 6.33 -5.99 -2.84
N PRO A 208 7.65 -6.19 -2.71
CA PRO A 208 8.66 -5.77 -3.70
C PRO A 208 8.43 -6.24 -5.14
N ARG A 209 7.89 -7.45 -5.32
CA ARG A 209 7.57 -7.99 -6.65
C ARG A 209 6.41 -7.27 -7.34
N VAL A 210 5.45 -6.78 -6.56
CA VAL A 210 4.32 -6.00 -7.11
C VAL A 210 4.79 -4.59 -7.45
N LEU A 211 5.63 -3.98 -6.61
CA LEU A 211 6.31 -2.74 -6.98
C LEU A 211 7.05 -2.89 -8.31
N HIS A 212 7.78 -3.99 -8.48
CA HIS A 212 8.48 -4.31 -9.74
C HIS A 212 7.54 -4.37 -10.94
N ALA A 213 6.42 -5.08 -10.83
CA ALA A 213 5.43 -5.16 -11.90
C ALA A 213 4.85 -3.78 -12.27
N LEU A 214 4.54 -2.93 -11.29
CA LEU A 214 4.02 -1.59 -11.52
C LEU A 214 5.05 -0.66 -12.20
N LEU A 215 6.33 -0.79 -11.84
CA LEU A 215 7.43 -0.02 -12.44
C LEU A 215 7.75 -0.48 -13.86
N LYS A 216 7.88 -1.80 -14.06
CA LYS A 216 8.13 -2.41 -15.37
C LYS A 216 7.11 -1.95 -16.40
N ASP A 217 5.84 -1.90 -15.99
CA ASP A 217 4.73 -1.53 -16.87
C ASP A 217 4.44 -0.03 -16.89
N ARG A 218 5.26 0.78 -16.18
CA ARG A 218 5.17 2.26 -16.12
C ARG A 218 3.80 2.77 -15.69
N VAL A 219 3.21 2.12 -14.70
CA VAL A 219 1.90 2.50 -14.14
C VAL A 219 1.96 3.01 -12.70
N LEU A 220 3.13 2.98 -12.05
CA LEU A 220 3.32 3.64 -10.77
C LEU A 220 3.48 5.16 -10.96
N HIS A 221 2.89 5.96 -10.07
CA HIS A 221 2.99 7.42 -10.13
C HIS A 221 3.75 8.00 -8.94
N ARG A 222 3.51 7.48 -7.72
CA ARG A 222 4.16 7.96 -6.50
C ARG A 222 4.57 6.86 -5.54
N ILE A 223 5.72 7.03 -4.90
CA ILE A 223 6.16 6.24 -3.74
C ILE A 223 6.19 7.13 -2.51
N TYR A 224 5.56 6.69 -1.43
CA TYR A 224 5.76 7.22 -0.09
C TYR A 224 6.77 6.32 0.65
N LEU A 225 7.78 6.91 1.29
CA LEU A 225 8.83 6.18 1.98
C LEU A 225 9.05 6.77 3.36
N THR A 226 8.77 5.99 4.40
CA THR A 226 9.24 6.29 5.75
C THR A 226 10.63 5.74 5.91
N HIS A 227 11.62 6.63 6.05
CA HIS A 227 13.02 6.27 6.23
C HIS A 227 13.40 6.41 7.70
N PHE A 228 13.49 5.28 8.39
CA PHE A 228 13.90 5.24 9.79
C PHE A 228 15.41 5.41 9.90
N HIS A 229 15.88 6.29 10.81
CA HIS A 229 17.30 6.56 11.00
C HIS A 229 18.01 5.46 11.81
N ARG A 230 17.84 4.20 11.40
CA ARG A 230 18.37 3.00 12.06
C ARG A 230 19.04 2.10 11.03
N LEU A 231 20.09 1.40 11.44
CA LEU A 231 20.73 0.32 10.67
C LEU A 231 20.32 -1.01 11.29
N LEU A 232 19.97 -2.00 10.47
CA LEU A 232 19.51 -3.30 10.96
C LEU A 232 20.46 -4.45 10.64
N GLY A 233 21.17 -4.40 9.52
CA GLY A 233 21.92 -5.55 9.01
C GLY A 233 21.01 -6.76 8.73
N GLY A 234 21.58 -7.97 8.86
CA GLY A 234 20.87 -9.24 8.67
C GLY A 234 21.35 -10.05 7.46
N GLN A 235 21.11 -11.37 7.48
CA GLN A 235 21.47 -12.30 6.40
C GLN A 235 20.28 -12.68 5.50
N SER A 236 19.05 -12.50 6.00
CA SER A 236 17.79 -12.76 5.29
C SER A 236 16.91 -11.53 5.44
N PHE A 237 16.77 -10.76 4.36
CA PHE A 237 16.01 -9.51 4.34
C PHE A 237 15.38 -9.28 2.96
N ASP A 238 14.42 -8.37 2.92
CA ASP A 238 13.88 -7.79 1.69
C ASP A 238 14.28 -6.31 1.61
N THR A 239 14.44 -5.82 0.38
CA THR A 239 14.54 -4.40 0.06
C THR A 239 13.28 -3.95 -0.69
N LEU A 240 13.19 -2.67 -1.07
CA LEU A 240 11.98 -2.12 -1.69
C LEU A 240 11.57 -2.86 -2.98
N LEU A 241 12.53 -3.39 -3.74
CA LEU A 241 12.30 -3.93 -5.08
C LEU A 241 12.89 -5.34 -5.23
N GLU A 242 12.11 -6.26 -5.80
CA GLU A 242 12.55 -7.62 -6.11
C GLU A 242 12.04 -8.01 -7.50
N GLY A 243 12.93 -8.43 -8.39
CA GLY A 243 12.61 -8.80 -9.76
C GLY A 243 13.81 -8.70 -10.68
N LEU A 244 13.58 -8.81 -12.00
CA LEU A 244 14.61 -8.55 -13.00
C LEU A 244 15.08 -7.09 -12.91
N ALA A 245 16.34 -6.83 -13.27
CA ALA A 245 16.83 -5.47 -13.35
C ALA A 245 15.93 -4.63 -14.28
N LEU A 246 15.60 -3.42 -13.84
CA LEU A 246 14.89 -2.46 -14.69
C LEU A 246 15.88 -1.84 -15.67
N ASP A 247 15.54 -1.86 -16.95
CA ASP A 247 16.32 -1.24 -18.00
C ASP A 247 15.42 -0.38 -18.91
N PRO A 248 15.51 0.96 -18.85
CA PRO A 248 16.36 1.73 -17.94
C PRO A 248 15.88 1.66 -16.48
N PRO A 249 16.72 2.06 -15.50
CA PRO A 249 16.28 2.25 -14.12
C PRO A 249 15.10 3.23 -14.02
N ALA A 250 14.15 2.97 -13.12
CA ALA A 250 13.10 3.92 -12.82
C ALA A 250 13.68 5.15 -12.12
N ALA A 251 13.38 6.34 -12.67
CA ALA A 251 13.83 7.62 -12.12
C ALA A 251 12.69 8.31 -11.37
N PHE A 252 13.04 9.00 -10.29
CA PHE A 252 12.09 9.71 -9.45
C PHE A 252 12.55 11.12 -9.14
N ILE A 253 11.59 12.00 -8.88
CA ILE A 253 11.80 13.35 -8.37
C ILE A 253 11.18 13.48 -6.97
N PRO A 254 11.80 14.25 -6.05
CA PRO A 254 11.19 14.52 -4.75
C PRO A 254 9.85 15.24 -4.90
N HIS A 255 8.82 14.78 -4.19
CA HIS A 255 7.52 15.46 -4.06
C HIS A 255 7.39 16.13 -2.69
N THR A 256 7.64 15.40 -1.61
CA THR A 256 7.72 15.97 -0.25
C THR A 256 8.83 15.31 0.56
N LEU A 257 9.39 16.06 1.52
CA LEU A 257 10.26 15.51 2.55
C LEU A 257 9.93 16.18 3.88
N TYR A 258 9.57 15.37 4.88
CA TYR A 258 9.34 15.82 6.25
C TYR A 258 10.32 15.11 7.19
N TYR A 259 10.86 15.85 8.15
CA TYR A 259 11.64 15.33 9.24
C TYR A 259 10.80 15.23 10.50
N ASP A 260 10.83 14.05 11.09
CA ASP A 260 10.17 13.75 12.34
C ASP A 260 11.21 13.40 13.40
N THR A 261 11.36 14.29 14.39
CA THR A 261 12.29 14.13 15.51
C THR A 261 11.76 13.16 16.58
N LEU A 262 10.50 12.74 16.49
CA LEU A 262 9.79 11.99 17.53
C LEU A 262 9.54 10.52 17.14
N GLY A 263 10.44 9.93 16.36
CA GLY A 263 10.40 8.48 16.14
C GLY A 263 10.67 7.70 17.43
N SER A 264 10.46 6.37 17.38
CA SER A 264 10.57 5.50 18.55
C SER A 264 11.91 5.66 19.27
N ASP A 265 11.86 5.75 20.61
CA ASP A 265 13.01 5.90 21.50
C ASP A 265 13.89 7.14 21.21
N GLY A 266 13.31 8.19 20.64
CA GLY A 266 14.03 9.44 20.32
C GLY A 266 14.87 9.37 19.04
N VAL A 267 14.78 8.27 18.27
CA VAL A 267 15.44 8.15 16.98
C VAL A 267 14.53 8.72 15.89
N GLY A 268 15.01 9.73 15.17
CA GLY A 268 14.25 10.39 14.12
C GLY A 268 13.98 9.52 12.89
N GLN A 269 13.12 10.04 12.00
CA GLN A 269 12.78 9.44 10.71
C GLN A 269 12.44 10.52 9.69
N PHE A 270 12.53 10.17 8.41
CA PHE A 270 11.97 10.98 7.33
C PHE A 270 10.68 10.37 6.80
N PHE A 271 9.70 11.23 6.53
CA PHE A 271 8.55 10.91 5.69
C PHE A 271 8.77 11.55 4.33
N ALA A 272 9.20 10.75 3.37
CA ALA A 272 9.50 11.20 2.01
C ALA A 272 8.42 10.73 1.04
N SER A 273 8.22 11.48 -0.03
CA SER A 273 7.47 11.00 -1.19
C SER A 273 8.16 11.41 -2.48
N TYR A 274 8.02 10.57 -3.49
CA TYR A 274 8.69 10.73 -4.77
C TYR A 274 7.75 10.42 -5.92
N ASP A 275 7.70 11.30 -6.91
CA ASP A 275 6.97 11.08 -8.16
C ASP A 275 7.87 10.44 -9.20
N ILE A 276 7.32 9.53 -10.01
CA ILE A 276 8.06 8.95 -11.13
C ILE A 276 8.28 10.02 -12.21
N ARG A 277 9.44 9.98 -12.87
CA ARG A 277 9.80 10.89 -13.98
C ARG A 277 9.45 10.31 -15.34
#